data_AF-A0A3C0G355-F1
#
_entry.id   AF-A0A3C0G355-F1
#
_cell.length_a   1.000
_cell.length_b   1.000
_cell.length_c   1.000
_cell.angle_alpha   90.00
_cell.angle_beta   90.00
_cell.angle_gamma   90.00
#
_symmetry.space_group_name_H-M   'P 1'
#
loop_
_entity.id
_entity.type
_entity.pdbx_description
1 polymer ?
#
loop_
_entity_poly.entity_id
_entity_poly.type
_entity_poly.pdbx_seq_one_letter_code
_entity_poly.pdbx_strand_id
1 'polypeptide(L)'
;KGVGSQALRKVGGQLEMNGRAVFNFALQEIPRQLNTLLEKSQLSIDDIDIFLLHQGSRFMLENIIQRSGIPAEKAPIDLAETGNTVSSSIPFLMEKELMNSTKTIVISGFGVGLSWASAVYRLIKQR
;
A
#
# COMPACT_ATOMS: atom_id res chain seq x y z
N LYS A 1 -17.10 -5.69 7.59
CA LYS A 1 -16.94 -7.15 7.83
C LYS A 1 -16.46 -7.78 6.53
N GLY A 2 -15.17 -8.08 6.40
CA GLY A 2 -14.59 -8.69 5.19
C GLY A 2 -14.92 -10.17 5.16
N VAL A 3 -15.89 -10.56 4.33
CA VAL A 3 -16.43 -11.93 4.27
C VAL A 3 -15.51 -12.93 3.54
N GLY A 4 -14.32 -12.48 3.11
CA GLY A 4 -13.48 -13.23 2.19
C GLY A 4 -14.03 -13.10 0.77
N SER A 5 -13.14 -12.83 -0.18
CA SER A 5 -13.51 -12.75 -1.59
C SER A 5 -13.24 -14.10 -2.21
N GLN A 6 -13.99 -14.49 -3.25
CA GLN A 6 -13.59 -15.65 -4.05
C GLN A 6 -12.16 -15.50 -4.61
N ALA A 7 -11.65 -14.27 -4.72
CA ALA A 7 -10.29 -14.00 -5.16
C ALA A 7 -9.22 -14.29 -4.09
N LEU A 8 -9.55 -14.23 -2.81
CA LEU A 8 -8.62 -14.43 -1.70
C LEU A 8 -9.39 -14.84 -0.45
N ARG A 9 -9.25 -16.10 -0.05
CA ARG A 9 -10.02 -16.72 1.03
C ARG A 9 -9.18 -17.67 1.88
N LYS A 10 -9.67 -17.95 3.08
CA LYS A 10 -9.11 -18.96 3.99
C LYS A 10 -10.03 -20.18 4.00
N VAL A 11 -9.54 -21.33 3.53
CA VAL A 11 -10.30 -22.59 3.45
C VAL A 11 -9.51 -23.66 4.21
N GLY A 12 -10.13 -24.31 5.21
CA GLY A 12 -9.47 -25.39 5.95
C GLY A 12 -8.15 -25.00 6.63
N GLY A 13 -7.96 -23.72 6.99
CA GLY A 13 -6.71 -23.21 7.55
C GLY A 13 -5.65 -22.80 6.52
N GLN A 14 -5.88 -23.09 5.23
CA GLN A 14 -5.00 -22.72 4.12
C GLN A 14 -5.47 -21.43 3.45
N LEU A 15 -4.52 -20.67 2.91
CA LEU A 15 -4.79 -19.47 2.12
C LEU A 15 -4.93 -19.89 0.65
N GLU A 16 -6.08 -19.62 0.05
CA GLU A 16 -6.31 -19.79 -1.38
C GLU A 16 -6.41 -18.42 -2.06
N MET A 17 -5.68 -18.24 -3.16
CA MET A 17 -5.61 -16.98 -3.88
C MET A 17 -5.76 -17.17 -5.39
N ASN A 18 -6.72 -16.46 -5.99
CA ASN A 18 -6.73 -16.19 -7.42
C ASN A 18 -5.90 -14.92 -7.69
N GLY A 19 -4.62 -15.11 -8.01
CA GLY A 19 -3.67 -14.01 -8.19
C GLY A 19 -4.10 -12.99 -9.23
N ARG A 20 -4.72 -13.43 -10.34
CA ARG A 20 -5.20 -12.54 -11.41
C ARG A 20 -6.34 -11.64 -10.93
N ALA A 21 -7.28 -12.20 -10.17
CA ALA A 21 -8.40 -11.44 -9.62
C ALA A 21 -7.91 -10.42 -8.57
N VAL A 22 -6.98 -10.80 -7.69
CA VAL A 22 -6.38 -9.90 -6.71
C VAL A 22 -5.59 -8.77 -7.38
N PHE A 23 -4.80 -9.11 -8.41
CA PHE A 23 -4.02 -8.13 -9.18
C PHE A 23 -4.92 -7.09 -9.87
N ASN A 24 -5.96 -7.55 -10.58
CA ASN A 24 -6.89 -6.65 -11.25
C ASN A 24 -7.62 -5.73 -10.26
N PHE A 25 -8.05 -6.28 -9.13
CA PHE A 25 -8.65 -5.50 -8.05
C PHE A 25 -7.68 -4.43 -7.54
N ALA A 26 -6.44 -4.80 -7.20
CA ALA A 26 -5.46 -3.87 -6.63
C ALA A 26 -5.11 -2.75 -7.61
N LEU A 27 -4.93 -3.08 -8.90
CA LEU A 27 -4.66 -2.08 -9.93
C LEU A 27 -5.83 -1.14 -10.22
N GLN A 28 -7.06 -1.53 -9.87
CA GLN A 28 -8.21 -0.67 -10.03
C GLN A 28 -8.44 0.19 -8.78
N GLU A 29 -8.51 -0.45 -7.62
CA GLU A 29 -8.99 0.19 -6.40
C GLU A 29 -7.92 1.03 -5.70
N ILE A 30 -6.65 0.63 -5.75
CA ILE A 30 -5.58 1.38 -5.05
C ILE A 30 -5.34 2.74 -5.71
N PRO A 31 -5.12 2.88 -7.03
CA PRO A 31 -4.96 4.20 -7.65
C PRO A 31 -6.19 5.09 -7.44
N ARG A 32 -7.39 4.52 -7.56
CA ARG A 32 -8.65 5.23 -7.30
C ARG A 32 -8.72 5.76 -5.87
N GLN A 33 -8.40 4.92 -4.88
CA GLN A 33 -8.43 5.30 -3.46
C GLN A 33 -7.38 6.36 -3.13
N LEU A 34 -6.18 6.26 -3.71
CA LEU A 34 -5.11 7.25 -3.51
C LEU A 34 -5.52 8.62 -4.07
N ASN A 35 -6.07 8.68 -5.28
CA ASN A 35 -6.57 9.94 -5.85
C ASN A 35 -7.66 10.55 -4.96
N THR A 36 -8.66 9.76 -4.55
CA THR A 36 -9.73 10.24 -3.65
C THR A 36 -9.17 10.71 -2.30
N LEU A 37 -8.16 10.04 -1.75
CA LEU A 37 -7.52 10.45 -0.50
C LEU A 37 -6.83 11.81 -0.64
N LEU A 38 -6.04 11.98 -1.70
CA LEU A 38 -5.30 13.23 -1.97
C LEU A 38 -6.26 14.40 -2.24
N GLU A 39 -7.28 14.18 -3.06
CA GLU A 39 -8.34 15.18 -3.33
C GLU A 39 -9.03 15.62 -2.04
N LYS A 40 -9.47 14.67 -1.19
CA LYS A 40 -10.11 14.99 0.11
C LYS A 40 -9.19 15.71 1.08
N SER A 41 -7.89 15.48 0.96
CA SER A 41 -6.88 16.10 1.80
C SER A 41 -6.36 17.42 1.23
N GLN A 42 -6.81 17.82 0.02
CA GLN A 42 -6.32 18.99 -0.72
C GLN A 42 -4.80 18.94 -0.94
N LEU A 43 -4.29 17.75 -1.23
CA LEU A 43 -2.87 17.50 -1.51
C LEU A 43 -2.71 16.97 -2.94
N SER A 44 -1.54 17.21 -3.51
CA SER A 44 -1.06 16.59 -4.74
C SER A 44 -0.01 15.52 -4.43
N ILE A 45 0.40 14.76 -5.44
CA ILE A 45 1.51 13.79 -5.33
C ILE A 45 2.82 14.50 -4.95
N ASP A 46 2.99 15.75 -5.35
CA ASP A 46 4.20 16.54 -5.09
C ASP A 46 4.33 16.90 -3.61
N ASP A 47 3.20 17.04 -2.90
CA ASP A 47 3.15 17.36 -1.46
C ASP A 47 3.48 16.15 -0.55
N ILE A 48 3.55 14.94 -1.12
CA ILE A 48 3.83 13.70 -0.39
C ILE A 48 5.32 13.40 -0.47
N ASP A 49 5.95 13.21 0.69
CA ASP A 49 7.37 12.85 0.76
C ASP A 49 7.58 11.37 0.45
N ILE A 50 6.67 10.50 0.90
CA ILE A 50 6.81 9.06 0.74
C ILE A 50 5.46 8.32 0.75
N PHE A 51 5.36 7.30 -0.10
CA PHE A 51 4.25 6.37 -0.24
C PHE A 51 4.65 4.98 0.25
N LEU A 52 4.11 4.57 1.40
CA LEU A 52 4.36 3.28 2.02
C LEU A 52 3.22 2.32 1.66
N LEU A 53 3.43 1.55 0.60
CA LEU A 53 2.43 0.65 0.03
C LEU A 53 2.62 -0.79 0.54
N HIS A 54 1.53 -1.55 0.67
CA HIS A 54 1.60 -2.98 0.99
C HIS A 54 2.47 -3.74 -0.03
N GLN A 55 3.45 -4.48 0.48
CA GLN A 55 4.44 -5.23 -0.29
C GLN A 55 3.89 -6.63 -0.65
N GLY A 56 2.98 -6.69 -1.62
CA GLY A 56 2.36 -7.95 -2.05
C GLY A 56 3.22 -8.77 -3.00
N SER A 57 3.65 -8.16 -4.09
CA SER A 57 4.64 -8.68 -5.04
C SER A 57 5.25 -7.52 -5.81
N ARG A 58 6.48 -7.70 -6.32
CA ARG A 58 7.22 -6.62 -6.99
C ARG A 58 6.47 -6.15 -8.23
N PHE A 59 6.03 -7.11 -9.04
CA PHE A 59 5.24 -6.85 -10.24
C PHE A 59 3.94 -6.10 -9.96
N MET A 60 3.19 -6.48 -8.91
CA MET A 60 1.95 -5.78 -8.56
C MET A 60 2.22 -4.35 -8.10
N LEU A 61 3.24 -4.17 -7.25
CA LEU A 61 3.59 -2.90 -6.68
C LEU A 61 4.09 -1.90 -7.74
N GLU A 62 4.97 -2.32 -8.64
CA GLU A 62 5.46 -1.50 -9.75
C GLU A 62 4.31 -1.01 -10.65
N ASN A 63 3.35 -1.89 -10.98
CA ASN A 63 2.19 -1.51 -11.78
C ASN A 63 1.25 -0.55 -11.01
N ILE A 64 1.09 -0.71 -9.69
CA ILE A 64 0.30 0.22 -8.86
C ILE A 64 0.96 1.60 -8.83
N ILE A 65 2.28 1.67 -8.61
CA ILE A 65 3.06 2.91 -8.58
C ILE A 65 2.90 3.66 -9.90
N GLN A 66 3.15 2.96 -11.02
CA GLN A 66 3.02 3.52 -12.36
C GLN A 66 1.61 4.03 -12.64
N ARG A 67 0.58 3.21 -12.35
CA ARG A 67 -0.82 3.57 -12.61
C ARG A 67 -1.34 4.70 -11.70
N SER A 68 -0.71 4.89 -10.54
CA SER A 68 -1.02 5.99 -9.62
C SER A 68 -0.25 7.27 -9.95
N GLY A 69 0.65 7.27 -10.95
CA GLY A 69 1.47 8.42 -11.28
C GLY A 69 2.49 8.79 -10.21
N ILE A 70 2.86 7.85 -9.34
CA ILE A 70 3.79 8.09 -8.23
C ILE A 70 5.23 7.99 -8.76
N PRO A 71 6.09 8.98 -8.50
CA PRO A 71 7.52 8.86 -8.79
C PRO A 71 8.13 7.67 -8.03
N ALA A 72 8.92 6.84 -8.71
CA ALA A 72 9.43 5.59 -8.15
C ALA A 72 10.28 5.82 -6.88
N GLU A 73 11.02 6.92 -6.84
CA GLU A 73 11.83 7.36 -5.71
C GLU A 73 11.03 7.70 -4.46
N LYS A 74 9.72 7.99 -4.58
CA LYS A 74 8.82 8.25 -3.46
C LYS A 74 8.13 6.98 -2.94
N ALA A 75 8.33 5.81 -3.56
CA ALA A 75 7.63 4.58 -3.24
C ALA A 75 8.61 3.38 -3.07
N PRO A 76 9.19 3.19 -1.88
CA PRO A 76 10.19 2.15 -1.65
C PRO A 76 9.62 0.73 -1.88
N ILE A 77 10.47 -0.13 -2.44
CA ILE A 77 10.18 -1.55 -2.70
C ILE A 77 11.20 -2.40 -1.94
N ASP A 78 10.77 -3.02 -0.85
CA ASP A 78 11.63 -3.78 0.09
C ASP A 78 11.34 -5.29 0.08
N LEU A 79 10.84 -5.79 -1.04
CA LEU A 79 10.46 -7.19 -1.20
C LEU A 79 11.64 -8.15 -1.27
N ALA A 80 12.84 -7.66 -1.60
CA ALA A 80 14.03 -8.50 -1.68
C ALA A 80 14.49 -8.98 -0.29
N GLU A 81 14.33 -8.14 0.73
CA GLU A 81 14.76 -8.46 2.10
C GLU A 81 13.64 -9.08 2.93
N THR A 82 12.41 -8.56 2.83
CA THR A 82 11.33 -8.94 3.75
C THR A 82 10.25 -9.82 3.13
N GLY A 83 10.15 -9.86 1.80
CA GLY A 83 9.07 -10.56 1.10
C GLY A 83 7.67 -10.04 1.47
N ASN A 84 6.63 -10.83 1.15
CA ASN A 84 5.26 -10.48 1.53
C ASN A 84 4.98 -10.91 2.97
N THR A 85 4.95 -9.93 3.87
CA THR A 85 4.70 -10.09 5.30
C THR A 85 3.27 -9.72 5.70
N VAL A 86 2.35 -9.70 4.74
CA VAL A 86 0.93 -9.41 4.91
C VAL A 86 0.74 -8.05 5.61
N SER A 87 0.19 -8.03 6.82
CA SER A 87 -0.10 -6.80 7.56
C SER A 87 1.14 -6.08 8.05
N SER A 88 2.28 -6.78 8.15
CA SER A 88 3.52 -6.23 8.70
C SER A 88 4.37 -5.49 7.66
N SER A 89 4.01 -5.56 6.37
CA SER A 89 4.82 -4.95 5.31
C SER A 89 4.94 -3.43 5.41
N ILE A 90 3.84 -2.74 5.74
CA ILE A 90 3.87 -1.28 5.93
C ILE A 90 4.64 -0.90 7.21
N PRO A 91 4.41 -1.55 8.37
CA PRO A 91 5.22 -1.33 9.57
C PRO A 91 6.73 -1.49 9.36
N PHE A 92 7.18 -2.51 8.61
CA PHE A 92 8.61 -2.67 8.32
C PHE A 92 9.17 -1.51 7.49
N LEU A 93 8.44 -1.07 6.47
CA LEU A 93 8.85 0.13 5.73
C LEU A 93 8.86 1.38 6.61
N MET A 94 7.88 1.52 7.50
CA MET A 94 7.83 2.66 8.42
C MET A 94 9.08 2.71 9.32
N GLU A 95 9.50 1.57 9.86
CA GLU A 95 10.69 1.46 10.69
C GLU A 95 11.97 1.86 9.94
N LYS A 96 12.11 1.43 8.69
CA LYS A 96 13.26 1.76 7.83
C LYS A 96 13.28 3.22 7.37
N GLU A 97 12.12 3.76 6.98
CA GLU A 97 12.05 4.99 6.19
C GLU A 97 11.72 6.25 6.99
N LEU A 98 11.09 6.12 8.17
CA LEU A 98 10.50 7.26 8.88
C LEU A 98 11.36 7.78 10.03
N MET A 99 12.58 7.29 10.16
CA MET A 99 13.49 7.75 11.20
C MET A 99 13.89 9.22 10.99
N ASN A 100 13.90 9.98 12.08
CA ASN A 100 14.60 11.26 12.23
C ASN A 100 14.17 12.45 11.34
N SER A 101 12.99 12.42 10.71
CA SER A 101 12.53 13.51 9.83
C SER A 101 11.03 13.80 9.93
N THR A 102 10.66 15.06 9.73
CA THR A 102 9.27 15.46 9.51
C THR A 102 8.92 15.11 8.07
N LYS A 103 7.85 14.32 7.86
CA LYS A 103 7.42 13.85 6.54
C LYS A 103 5.90 13.87 6.41
N THR A 104 5.38 14.20 5.23
CA THR A 104 4.01 13.91 4.81
C THR A 104 3.99 12.53 4.15
N ILE A 105 3.25 11.60 4.75
CA ILE A 105 3.32 10.18 4.41
C ILE A 105 1.94 9.70 3.98
N VAL A 106 1.91 8.91 2.91
CA VAL A 106 0.74 8.14 2.53
C VAL A 106 1.01 6.67 2.79
N ILE A 107 0.09 6.00 3.49
CA ILE A 107 0.07 4.54 3.60
C ILE A 107 -1.11 3.99 2.80
N SER A 108 -0.93 2.85 2.14
CA SER A 108 -2.02 2.17 1.45
C SER A 108 -1.82 0.65 1.43
N GLY A 109 -2.87 -0.08 1.78
CA GLY A 109 -2.82 -1.54 1.84
C GLY A 109 -4.13 -2.19 1.43
N PHE A 110 -4.03 -3.45 1.02
CA PHE A 110 -5.16 -4.32 0.72
C PHE A 110 -4.88 -5.74 1.22
N GLY A 111 -5.93 -6.53 1.42
CA GLY A 111 -5.79 -7.90 1.92
C GLY A 111 -7.08 -8.71 1.92
N VAL A 112 -7.06 -9.85 2.63
CA VAL A 112 -8.15 -10.83 2.69
C VAL A 112 -9.47 -10.14 3.07
N GLY A 113 -10.47 -10.28 2.20
CA GLY A 113 -11.73 -9.52 2.30
C GLY A 113 -12.57 -9.55 1.03
N LEU A 114 -12.26 -8.84 -0.06
CA LEU A 114 -11.17 -7.88 -0.23
C LEU A 114 -11.45 -6.64 0.62
N SER A 115 -10.45 -6.22 1.38
CA SER A 115 -10.46 -4.98 2.16
C SER A 115 -9.29 -4.13 1.71
N TRP A 116 -9.46 -2.81 1.67
CA TRP A 116 -8.41 -1.87 1.30
C TRP A 116 -8.60 -0.55 2.04
N ALA A 117 -7.50 0.10 2.38
CA ALA A 117 -7.49 1.35 3.11
C ALA A 117 -6.26 2.17 2.74
N SER A 118 -6.44 3.48 2.69
CA SER A 118 -5.33 4.43 2.61
C SER A 118 -5.51 5.53 3.64
N ALA A 119 -4.41 6.10 4.10
CA ALA A 119 -4.40 7.24 4.99
C ALA A 119 -3.22 8.15 4.66
N VAL A 120 -3.40 9.45 4.91
CA VAL A 120 -2.33 10.44 4.89
C VAL A 120 -2.11 10.94 6.31
N TYR A 121 -0.85 11.10 6.70
CA TYR A 121 -0.49 11.68 7.98
C TYR A 121 0.81 12.47 7.87
N ARG A 122 0.96 13.47 8.74
CA ARG A 122 2.18 14.24 8.87
C ARG A 122 2.94 13.79 10.10
N LEU A 123 4.08 13.15 9.89
CA LEU A 123 5.02 12.85 10.96
C LEU A 123 5.75 14.14 11.32
N ILE A 124 5.77 14.49 12.60
CA ILE A 124 6.47 15.65 13.14
C ILE A 124 7.61 15.14 14.00
N LYS A 125 8.85 15.50 13.65
CA LYS A 125 10.01 15.21 14.50
C LYS A 125 9.86 15.96 15.83
N GLN A 126 9.85 15.23 16.95
CA GLN A 126 9.93 15.82 18.27
C GLN A 126 11.39 16.19 18.57
N ARG A 127 11.58 17.35 19.20
CA ARG A 127 12.90 17.86 19.61
C ARG A 127 13.50 17.03 20.72
#